data_AF-A0A7V0IFE4-F1
#
_entry.id   AF-A0A7V0IFE4-F1
#
_cell.length_a   1.000
_cell.length_b   1.000
_cell.length_c   1.000
_cell.angle_alpha   90.00
_cell.angle_beta   90.00
_cell.angle_gamma   90.00
#
_symmetry.space_group_name_H-M   'P 1'
#
loop_
_entity.id
_entity.type
_entity.pdbx_description
1 polymer ?
#
loop_
_entity_poly.entity_id
_entity_poly.type
_entity_poly.pdbx_seq_one_letter_code
_entity_poly.pdbx_strand_id
1 'polypeptide(L)'
;MRVVKFLLVAFVSVSLGATYYVSPDGSDSWDGSAAHPWATPGYGSKHIAPGDTLIILPGEYVMSVYWDDMITPPSGSPGAPTVIMGEGDPPPKMMGTGSLFSGVQIPDGSHIVIKNLELTSLIDTPYSGGCREGIDATSNVSDLTFEDLIIHRVEEMGINLGGDAQNIVIRRCNIHHCGYTAIGG
;
A
#
# COMPACT_ATOMS: atom_id res chain seq x y z
N MET A 1 27.03 -53.30 2.32
CA MET A 1 27.34 -51.85 2.36
C MET A 1 26.01 -51.12 2.53
N ARG A 2 25.70 -50.56 3.73
CA ARG A 2 24.44 -49.87 4.00
C ARG A 2 24.65 -48.37 3.76
N VAL A 3 23.90 -47.80 2.82
CA VAL A 3 23.90 -46.35 2.55
C VAL A 3 22.98 -45.67 3.58
N VAL A 4 23.53 -44.80 4.41
CA VAL A 4 22.76 -43.96 5.33
C VAL A 4 22.35 -42.70 4.59
N LYS A 5 21.05 -42.53 4.31
CA LYS A 5 20.48 -41.29 3.79
C LYS A 5 20.34 -40.29 4.94
N PHE A 6 21.12 -39.21 4.92
CA PHE A 6 20.91 -38.06 5.78
C PHE A 6 19.78 -37.20 5.20
N LEU A 7 18.70 -37.03 5.96
CA LEU A 7 17.63 -36.09 5.65
C LEU A 7 18.05 -34.72 6.19
N LEU A 8 18.33 -33.77 5.30
CA LEU A 8 18.62 -32.39 5.68
C LEU A 8 17.28 -31.70 5.97
N VAL A 9 16.96 -31.46 7.25
CA VAL A 9 15.80 -30.65 7.63
C VAL A 9 16.25 -29.20 7.64
N ALA A 10 15.86 -28.44 6.61
CA ALA A 10 16.01 -27.00 6.61
C ALA A 10 15.01 -26.40 7.60
N PHE A 11 15.50 -25.81 8.69
CA PHE A 11 14.69 -24.97 9.55
C PHE A 11 14.46 -23.65 8.83
N VAL A 12 13.25 -23.45 8.30
CA VAL A 12 12.81 -22.14 7.82
C VAL A 12 12.44 -21.32 9.06
N SER A 13 13.31 -20.39 9.45
CA SER A 13 12.97 -19.40 10.46
C SER A 13 11.92 -18.46 9.87
N VAL A 14 10.67 -18.56 10.34
CA VAL A 14 9.65 -17.54 10.10
C VAL A 14 10.05 -16.33 10.95
N SER A 15 10.75 -15.37 10.35
CA SER A 15 10.92 -14.06 10.98
C SER A 15 9.56 -13.39 10.96
N LEU A 16 8.98 -13.11 12.13
CA LEU A 16 7.84 -12.20 12.22
C LEU A 16 8.35 -10.81 11.85
N GLY A 17 7.76 -10.19 10.83
CA GLY A 17 8.07 -8.81 10.46
C GLY A 17 7.78 -7.84 11.61
N ALA A 18 8.53 -6.76 11.66
CA ALA A 18 8.30 -5.68 12.61
C ALA A 18 7.00 -4.92 12.26
N THR A 19 6.46 -4.19 13.22
CA THR A 19 5.28 -3.36 13.04
C THR A 19 5.63 -1.91 13.33
N TYR A 20 5.32 -1.04 12.37
CA TYR A 20 5.52 0.40 12.44
C TYR A 20 4.20 1.14 12.29
N TYR A 21 4.18 2.41 12.69
CA TYR A 21 2.97 3.20 12.80
C TYR A 21 3.16 4.56 12.11
N VAL A 22 2.08 5.03 11.49
CA VAL A 22 1.96 6.37 10.95
C VAL A 22 0.74 7.05 11.58
N SER A 23 0.86 8.32 11.93
CA SER A 23 -0.19 9.12 12.57
C SER A 23 -0.17 10.55 12.02
N PRO A 24 -1.31 11.25 11.91
CA PRO A 24 -1.32 12.67 11.56
C PRO A 24 -0.55 13.54 12.58
N ASP A 25 -0.46 13.08 13.83
CA ASP A 25 0.28 13.75 14.92
C ASP A 25 1.73 13.25 15.05
N GLY A 26 2.19 12.44 14.10
CA GLY A 26 3.51 11.82 14.10
C GLY A 26 4.65 12.74 13.65
N SER A 27 5.85 12.17 13.53
CA SER A 27 7.01 12.84 12.94
C SER A 27 7.88 11.84 12.18
N ASP A 28 8.23 12.15 10.94
CA ASP A 28 9.18 11.33 10.14
C ASP A 28 10.62 11.35 10.70
N SER A 29 10.88 12.12 11.76
CA SER A 29 12.12 12.08 12.52
C SER A 29 12.12 11.05 13.67
N TRP A 30 10.98 10.43 13.94
CA TRP A 30 10.82 9.41 14.98
C TRP A 30 11.14 8.00 14.48
N ASP A 31 11.04 7.01 15.37
CA ASP A 31 11.41 5.62 15.09
C ASP A 31 10.29 4.78 14.46
N GLY A 32 9.11 5.36 14.26
CA GLY A 32 7.95 4.67 13.69
C GLY A 32 7.31 3.68 14.65
N SER A 33 7.69 3.65 15.93
CA SER A 33 7.05 2.83 16.94
C SER A 33 5.63 3.33 17.25
N ALA A 34 4.82 2.52 17.94
CA ALA A 34 3.49 2.93 18.37
C ALA A 34 3.50 4.19 19.28
N ALA A 35 4.59 4.40 20.03
CA ALA A 35 4.74 5.57 20.91
C ALA A 35 5.26 6.80 20.15
N HIS A 36 6.01 6.60 19.07
CA HIS A 36 6.56 7.66 18.24
C HIS A 36 6.34 7.33 16.75
N PRO A 37 5.09 7.41 16.27
CA PRO A 37 4.75 7.08 14.89
C PRO A 37 5.34 8.10 13.90
N TRP A 38 5.60 7.65 12.68
CA TRP A 38 5.92 8.55 11.57
C TRP A 38 4.72 9.43 11.21
N ALA A 39 4.97 10.55 10.52
CA ALA A 39 3.92 11.47 10.11
C ALA A 39 3.27 11.05 8.79
N THR A 40 4.07 10.59 7.83
CA THR A 40 3.61 10.41 6.45
C THR A 40 3.57 8.94 6.02
N PRO A 41 2.46 8.48 5.39
CA PRO A 41 2.36 7.12 4.85
C PRO A 41 3.42 6.81 3.79
N GLY A 42 3.71 7.80 2.94
CA GLY A 42 4.74 7.72 1.91
C GLY A 42 6.13 7.48 2.50
N TYR A 43 6.51 8.21 3.56
CA TYR A 43 7.75 7.95 4.29
C TYR A 43 7.75 6.55 4.90
N GLY A 44 6.73 6.20 5.69
CA GLY A 44 6.69 4.92 6.39
C GLY A 44 6.79 3.73 5.45
N SER A 45 6.05 3.73 4.35
CA SER A 45 6.06 2.63 3.38
C SER A 45 7.42 2.39 2.73
N LYS A 46 8.26 3.42 2.63
CA LYS A 46 9.62 3.37 2.08
C LYS A 46 10.70 2.99 3.11
N HIS A 47 10.39 3.08 4.41
CA HIS A 47 11.36 2.88 5.49
C HIS A 47 11.23 1.53 6.21
N ILE A 48 10.12 0.82 6.04
CA ILE A 48 9.97 -0.55 6.54
C ILE A 48 10.78 -1.56 5.71
N ALA A 49 11.07 -2.72 6.28
CA ALA A 49 11.73 -3.81 5.57
C ALA A 49 10.71 -4.77 4.90
N PRO A 50 11.13 -5.58 3.90
CA PRO A 50 10.35 -6.69 3.38
C PRO A 50 9.74 -7.57 4.47
N GLY A 51 8.44 -7.82 4.41
CA GLY A 51 7.71 -8.65 5.36
C GLY A 51 7.22 -7.93 6.62
N ASP A 52 7.55 -6.65 6.79
CA ASP A 52 7.04 -5.82 7.88
C ASP A 52 5.59 -5.37 7.64
N THR A 53 4.97 -4.86 8.70
CA THR A 53 3.65 -4.23 8.67
C THR A 53 3.75 -2.74 8.99
N LEU A 54 3.18 -1.89 8.14
CA LEU A 54 2.92 -0.49 8.44
C LEU A 54 1.44 -0.30 8.77
N ILE A 55 1.16 0.12 10.00
CA ILE A 55 -0.18 0.48 10.46
C ILE A 55 -0.36 1.99 10.30
N ILE A 56 -1.38 2.38 9.56
CA ILE A 56 -1.78 3.78 9.40
C ILE A 56 -2.95 4.04 10.35
N LEU A 57 -2.74 4.92 11.33
CA LEU A 57 -3.74 5.25 12.33
C LEU A 57 -4.88 6.12 11.74
N PRO A 58 -6.05 6.17 12.39
CA PRO A 58 -7.16 7.00 11.93
C PRO A 58 -6.75 8.45 11.71
N GLY A 59 -7.14 9.00 10.56
CA GLY A 59 -6.78 10.37 10.19
C GLY A 59 -6.94 10.67 8.71
N GLU A 60 -6.71 11.92 8.37
CA GLU A 60 -6.64 12.39 6.98
C GLU A 60 -5.20 12.78 6.65
N TYR A 61 -4.69 12.25 5.54
CA TYR A 61 -3.32 12.44 5.08
C TYR A 61 -3.36 13.11 3.71
N VAL A 62 -2.99 14.39 3.67
CA VAL A 62 -2.88 15.14 2.41
C VAL A 62 -1.60 14.71 1.70
N MET A 63 -1.74 14.31 0.44
CA MET A 63 -0.64 13.83 -0.39
C MET A 63 -0.52 14.74 -1.62
N SER A 64 0.59 15.44 -1.77
CA SER A 64 0.79 16.44 -2.83
C SER A 64 2.17 16.39 -3.47
N VAL A 65 3.15 15.81 -2.78
CA VAL A 65 4.52 15.70 -3.26
C VAL A 65 4.65 14.43 -4.08
N TYR A 66 4.97 14.60 -5.37
CA TYR A 66 5.21 13.49 -6.28
C TYR A 66 6.26 12.54 -5.69
N TRP A 67 5.99 11.23 -5.77
CA TRP A 67 6.79 10.14 -5.21
C TRP A 67 6.85 10.09 -3.68
N ASP A 68 7.21 11.18 -3.01
CA ASP A 68 7.49 11.17 -1.57
C ASP A 68 6.26 10.79 -0.75
N ASP A 69 5.09 11.36 -1.06
CA ASP A 69 3.86 11.09 -0.32
C ASP A 69 3.20 9.76 -0.72
N MET A 70 3.50 9.22 -1.90
CA MET A 70 2.90 7.99 -2.42
C MET A 70 3.29 6.79 -1.58
N ILE A 71 2.33 5.91 -1.28
CA ILE A 71 2.62 4.65 -0.58
C ILE A 71 3.33 3.72 -1.56
N THR A 72 4.59 3.38 -1.29
CA THR A 72 5.47 2.56 -2.15
C THR A 72 6.16 1.48 -1.30
N PRO A 73 5.45 0.41 -0.93
CA PRO A 73 5.99 -0.63 -0.05
C PRO A 73 7.04 -1.49 -0.76
N PRO A 74 8.06 -2.01 -0.05
CA PRO A 74 8.95 -3.01 -0.61
C PRO A 74 8.23 -4.35 -0.83
N SER A 75 8.68 -5.14 -1.79
CA SER A 75 8.21 -6.53 -1.96
C SER A 75 8.42 -7.35 -0.71
N GLY A 76 7.46 -8.22 -0.39
CA GLY A 76 7.63 -9.26 0.62
C GLY A 76 8.22 -10.53 0.03
N SER A 77 7.93 -11.66 0.67
CA SER A 77 8.30 -12.99 0.20
C SER A 77 7.17 -14.00 0.43
N PRO A 78 7.20 -15.19 -0.18
CA PRO A 78 6.23 -16.24 0.10
C PRO A 78 6.16 -16.57 1.59
N GLY A 79 4.99 -16.36 2.20
CA GLY A 79 4.77 -16.59 3.64
C GLY A 79 5.13 -15.41 4.55
N ALA A 80 5.73 -14.34 4.02
CA ALA A 80 6.02 -13.10 4.74
C ALA A 80 5.78 -11.89 3.82
N PRO A 81 4.51 -11.55 3.52
CA PRO A 81 4.19 -10.40 2.69
C PRO A 81 4.48 -9.09 3.44
N THR A 82 4.83 -8.04 2.70
CA THR A 82 4.82 -6.68 3.24
C THR A 82 3.37 -6.20 3.34
N VAL A 83 2.97 -5.65 4.48
CA VAL A 83 1.58 -5.25 4.74
C VAL A 83 1.50 -3.75 4.99
N ILE A 84 0.66 -3.05 4.24
CA ILE A 84 0.22 -1.70 4.55
C ILE A 84 -1.25 -1.77 4.93
N MET A 85 -1.60 -1.38 6.15
CA MET A 85 -2.97 -1.46 6.62
C MET A 85 -3.42 -0.23 7.39
N GLY A 86 -4.63 0.24 7.12
CA GLY A 86 -5.28 1.23 7.98
C GLY A 86 -5.92 0.60 9.21
N GLU A 87 -5.93 1.33 10.31
CA GLU A 87 -6.65 1.00 11.53
C GLU A 87 -7.92 1.86 11.68
N GLY A 88 -9.01 1.25 12.16
CA GLY A 88 -10.26 1.95 12.44
C GLY A 88 -11.37 1.76 11.40
N ASP A 89 -12.55 2.27 11.75
CA ASP A 89 -13.76 2.39 10.93
C ASP A 89 -14.42 3.75 11.29
N PRO A 90 -14.43 4.76 10.39
CA PRO A 90 -13.96 4.70 9.00
C PRO A 90 -12.43 4.50 8.88
N PRO A 91 -11.96 3.94 7.74
CA PRO A 91 -10.52 3.78 7.47
C PRO A 91 -9.81 5.15 7.36
N PRO A 92 -8.48 5.20 7.58
CA PRO A 92 -7.70 6.41 7.33
C PRO A 92 -7.73 6.79 5.85
N LYS A 93 -7.76 8.11 5.61
CA LYS A 93 -8.01 8.69 4.29
C LYS A 93 -6.74 9.28 3.70
N MET A 94 -6.37 8.78 2.55
CA MET A 94 -5.29 9.26 1.69
C MET A 94 -5.89 10.23 0.67
N MET A 95 -5.57 11.52 0.79
CA MET A 95 -6.18 12.60 0.02
C MET A 95 -5.17 13.22 -0.94
N GLY A 96 -5.13 12.72 -2.17
CA GLY A 96 -4.22 13.22 -3.20
C GLY A 96 -4.65 14.57 -3.78
N THR A 97 -3.69 15.45 -4.01
CA THR A 97 -3.87 16.76 -4.61
C THR A 97 -2.63 17.16 -5.43
N GLY A 98 -2.69 18.28 -6.14
CA GLY A 98 -1.61 18.73 -7.01
C GLY A 98 -1.30 17.79 -8.18
N SER A 99 -2.30 17.07 -8.69
CA SER A 99 -2.12 16.02 -9.72
C SER A 99 -1.19 14.88 -9.27
N LEU A 100 -1.34 14.46 -8.01
CA LEU A 100 -0.64 13.30 -7.48
C LEU A 100 -0.88 12.08 -8.38
N PHE A 101 0.18 11.39 -8.77
CA PHE A 101 0.09 10.24 -9.68
C PHE A 101 -0.78 9.12 -9.13
N SER A 102 -0.53 8.66 -7.90
CA SER A 102 -1.32 7.61 -7.28
C SER A 102 -1.34 7.72 -5.76
N GLY A 103 -2.38 7.19 -5.11
CA GLY A 103 -2.39 7.02 -3.66
C GLY A 103 -1.41 5.92 -3.22
N VAL A 104 -1.40 4.82 -3.97
CA VAL A 104 -0.46 3.71 -3.82
C VAL A 104 0.24 3.44 -5.17
N GLN A 105 1.57 3.40 -5.14
CA GLN A 105 2.41 3.16 -6.31
C GLN A 105 3.23 1.87 -6.12
N ILE A 106 2.99 0.86 -6.96
CA ILE A 106 3.71 -0.42 -6.97
C ILE A 106 4.30 -0.63 -8.37
N PRO A 107 5.43 0.03 -8.71
CA PRO A 107 5.95 -0.02 -10.08
C PRO A 107 6.47 -1.42 -10.43
N ASP A 108 7.20 -2.05 -9.50
CA ASP A 108 7.63 -3.44 -9.53
C ASP A 108 7.48 -3.95 -8.09
N GLY A 109 6.79 -5.07 -7.90
CA GLY A 109 6.40 -5.48 -6.55
C GLY A 109 5.76 -6.85 -6.48
N SER A 110 6.12 -7.61 -5.43
CA SER A 110 5.48 -8.89 -5.16
C SER A 110 5.23 -9.16 -3.69
N HIS A 111 4.25 -10.01 -3.39
CA HIS A 111 3.87 -10.40 -2.02
C HIS A 111 3.57 -9.17 -1.14
N ILE A 112 2.68 -8.31 -1.63
CA ILE A 112 2.26 -7.08 -0.92
C ILE A 112 0.77 -7.16 -0.62
N VAL A 113 0.38 -6.72 0.57
CA VAL A 113 -1.01 -6.56 0.98
C VAL A 113 -1.28 -5.10 1.29
N ILE A 114 -2.28 -4.52 0.62
CA ILE A 114 -2.81 -3.18 0.94
C ILE A 114 -4.23 -3.37 1.47
N LYS A 115 -4.49 -2.87 2.69
CA LYS A 115 -5.74 -3.15 3.39
C LYS A 115 -6.34 -1.96 4.13
N ASN A 116 -7.67 -1.87 4.14
CA ASN A 116 -8.44 -0.95 4.99
C ASN A 116 -8.02 0.53 4.87
N LEU A 117 -7.89 1.03 3.63
CA LEU A 117 -7.59 2.44 3.34
C LEU A 117 -8.72 3.06 2.53
N GLU A 118 -8.96 4.36 2.76
CA GLU A 118 -9.73 5.20 1.84
C GLU A 118 -8.78 6.00 0.94
N LEU A 119 -8.84 5.81 -0.37
CA LEU A 119 -8.02 6.49 -1.37
C LEU A 119 -8.91 7.46 -2.17
N THR A 120 -8.61 8.75 -2.11
CA THR A 120 -9.43 9.79 -2.76
C THR A 120 -8.64 11.04 -3.13
N SER A 121 -9.26 11.93 -3.90
CA SER A 121 -8.72 13.28 -4.11
C SER A 121 -9.12 14.23 -2.98
N LEU A 122 -8.24 15.16 -2.63
CA LEU A 122 -8.61 16.42 -1.98
C LEU A 122 -9.12 17.36 -3.08
N ILE A 123 -10.42 17.64 -3.09
CA ILE A 123 -11.08 18.36 -4.18
C ILE A 123 -11.40 19.78 -3.76
N ASP A 124 -10.75 20.78 -4.38
CA ASP A 124 -11.09 22.19 -4.22
C ASP A 124 -12.03 22.72 -5.33
N THR A 125 -12.09 22.04 -6.50
CA THR A 125 -12.95 22.38 -7.66
C THR A 125 -13.24 21.11 -8.49
N PRO A 126 -14.27 21.05 -9.37
CA PRO A 126 -14.65 19.79 -10.01
C PRO A 126 -13.55 19.24 -10.93
N TYR A 127 -12.86 18.19 -10.44
CA TYR A 127 -12.04 17.21 -11.17
C TYR A 127 -10.77 17.74 -11.87
N SER A 128 -10.07 18.71 -11.26
CA SER A 128 -8.73 19.07 -11.71
C SER A 128 -7.76 19.24 -10.55
N GLY A 129 -6.60 18.58 -10.64
CA GLY A 129 -5.52 18.69 -9.66
C GLY A 129 -5.66 17.75 -8.48
N GLY A 130 -6.47 16.69 -8.57
CA GLY A 130 -6.62 15.65 -7.55
C GLY A 130 -5.58 14.53 -7.65
N CYS A 131 -5.96 13.35 -7.17
CA CYS A 131 -5.22 12.11 -7.32
C CYS A 131 -5.62 11.43 -8.64
N ARG A 132 -4.66 11.11 -9.52
CA ARG A 132 -4.96 10.46 -10.80
C ARG A 132 -5.44 9.03 -10.57
N GLU A 133 -4.65 8.23 -9.87
CA GLU A 133 -4.90 6.82 -9.63
C GLU A 133 -5.15 6.54 -8.14
N GLY A 134 -6.08 5.65 -7.80
CA GLY A 134 -6.15 5.13 -6.43
C GLY A 134 -4.94 4.25 -6.15
N ILE A 135 -4.73 3.25 -7.01
CA ILE A 135 -3.58 2.34 -7.01
C ILE A 135 -3.06 2.19 -8.44
N ASP A 136 -1.77 2.39 -8.64
CA ASP A 136 -1.08 2.06 -9.89
C ASP A 136 -0.05 0.96 -9.66
N ALA A 137 -0.19 -0.12 -10.44
CA ALA A 137 0.63 -1.34 -10.37
C ALA A 137 0.85 -1.91 -11.79
N THR A 138 1.56 -1.17 -12.65
CA THR A 138 1.53 -1.38 -14.11
C THR A 138 2.76 -1.98 -14.77
N SER A 139 3.86 -2.26 -14.05
CA SER A 139 5.01 -2.96 -14.64
C SER A 139 4.95 -4.47 -14.42
N ASN A 140 5.86 -5.07 -13.64
CA ASN A 140 5.85 -6.49 -13.34
C ASN A 140 5.42 -6.67 -11.88
N VAL A 141 4.21 -7.17 -11.66
CA VAL A 141 3.69 -7.36 -10.31
C VAL A 141 3.15 -8.77 -10.13
N SER A 142 3.34 -9.34 -8.93
CA SER A 142 2.78 -10.64 -8.61
C SER A 142 2.32 -10.76 -7.17
N ASP A 143 1.36 -11.63 -6.90
CA ASP A 143 0.98 -12.00 -5.53
C ASP A 143 0.57 -10.78 -4.68
N LEU A 144 -0.21 -9.87 -5.29
CA LEU A 144 -0.73 -8.69 -4.64
C LEU A 144 -2.14 -8.96 -4.08
N THR A 145 -2.42 -8.43 -2.89
CA THR A 145 -3.78 -8.42 -2.32
C THR A 145 -4.23 -7.00 -2.01
N PHE A 146 -5.37 -6.61 -2.58
CA PHE A 146 -6.09 -5.39 -2.25
C PHE A 146 -7.39 -5.75 -1.54
N GLU A 147 -7.55 -5.29 -0.31
CA GLU A 147 -8.57 -5.78 0.60
C GLU A 147 -9.23 -4.67 1.42
N ASP A 148 -10.56 -4.68 1.52
CA ASP A 148 -11.30 -3.73 2.37
C ASP A 148 -11.01 -2.26 2.01
N LEU A 149 -10.76 -1.96 0.73
CA LEU A 149 -10.43 -0.61 0.28
C LEU A 149 -11.68 0.18 -0.13
N ILE A 150 -11.67 1.49 0.14
CA ILE A 150 -12.64 2.43 -0.44
C ILE A 150 -11.87 3.34 -1.39
N ILE A 151 -12.13 3.27 -2.69
CA ILE A 151 -11.42 4.08 -3.69
C ILE A 151 -12.43 4.91 -4.45
N HIS A 152 -12.29 6.23 -4.38
CA HIS A 152 -13.26 7.11 -5.03
C HIS A 152 -12.76 8.51 -5.31
N ARG A 153 -13.39 9.15 -6.30
CA ARG A 153 -13.08 10.52 -6.71
C ARG A 153 -11.61 10.73 -7.07
N VAL A 154 -11.02 9.72 -7.69
CA VAL A 154 -9.73 9.79 -8.39
C VAL A 154 -10.00 10.18 -9.85
N GLU A 155 -9.07 10.88 -10.48
CA GLU A 155 -9.27 11.52 -11.79
C GLU A 155 -9.24 10.52 -12.96
N GLU A 156 -8.55 9.40 -12.80
CA GLU A 156 -8.34 8.39 -13.82
C GLU A 156 -8.79 7.01 -13.29
N MET A 157 -7.83 6.19 -12.90
CA MET A 157 -7.93 4.84 -12.36
C MET A 157 -8.41 4.66 -10.92
N GLY A 158 -9.42 3.85 -10.63
CA GLY A 158 -9.53 3.31 -9.26
C GLY A 158 -8.32 2.41 -8.92
N ILE A 159 -8.14 1.35 -9.71
CA ILE A 159 -6.98 0.45 -9.67
C ILE A 159 -6.51 0.23 -11.11
N ASN A 160 -5.26 0.56 -11.40
CA ASN A 160 -4.62 0.31 -12.69
C ASN A 160 -3.59 -0.81 -12.56
N LEU A 161 -3.85 -1.93 -13.22
CA LEU A 161 -3.05 -3.16 -13.19
C LEU A 161 -2.58 -3.48 -14.60
N GLY A 162 -1.28 -3.34 -14.84
CA GLY A 162 -0.69 -3.48 -16.17
C GLY A 162 0.47 -4.46 -16.21
N GLY A 163 1.03 -4.63 -17.41
CA GLY A 163 2.15 -5.53 -17.66
C GLY A 163 1.79 -7.01 -17.50
N ASP A 164 2.72 -7.80 -16.94
CA ASP A 164 2.51 -9.24 -16.71
C ASP A 164 2.05 -9.49 -15.26
N ALA A 165 0.91 -8.90 -14.89
CA ALA A 165 0.36 -9.02 -13.54
C ALA A 165 -0.12 -10.46 -13.23
N GLN A 166 0.46 -11.09 -12.20
CA GLN A 166 0.18 -12.48 -11.84
C GLN A 166 -0.39 -12.60 -10.41
N ASN A 167 -1.32 -13.52 -10.17
CA ASN A 167 -1.86 -13.80 -8.82
C ASN A 167 -2.38 -12.57 -8.05
N ILE A 168 -3.25 -11.78 -8.67
CA ILE A 168 -3.83 -10.59 -8.03
C ILE A 168 -5.16 -10.94 -7.36
N VAL A 169 -5.31 -10.57 -6.08
CA VAL A 169 -6.54 -10.73 -5.32
C VAL A 169 -7.11 -9.36 -4.99
N ILE A 170 -8.33 -9.09 -5.45
CA ILE A 170 -9.10 -7.89 -5.10
C ILE A 170 -10.36 -8.36 -4.38
N ARG A 171 -10.55 -7.99 -3.11
CA ARG A 171 -11.68 -8.49 -2.32
C ARG A 171 -12.23 -7.43 -1.37
N ARG A 172 -13.56 -7.35 -1.30
CA ARG A 172 -14.30 -6.44 -0.42
C ARG A 172 -13.91 -4.96 -0.59
N CYS A 173 -13.54 -4.57 -1.80
CA CYS A 173 -13.28 -3.18 -2.14
C CYS A 173 -14.55 -2.51 -2.67
N ASN A 174 -14.76 -1.24 -2.30
CA ASN A 174 -15.78 -0.36 -2.85
C ASN A 174 -15.09 0.70 -3.72
N ILE A 175 -15.17 0.55 -5.05
CA ILE A 175 -14.52 1.43 -6.02
C ILE A 175 -15.59 2.17 -6.80
N HIS A 176 -15.68 3.49 -6.66
CA HIS A 176 -16.77 4.28 -7.22
C HIS A 176 -16.36 5.71 -7.56
N HIS A 177 -17.12 6.38 -8.45
CA HIS A 177 -16.88 7.78 -8.79
C HIS A 177 -15.42 8.06 -9.23
N CYS A 178 -14.80 7.12 -9.93
CA CYS A 178 -13.49 7.30 -10.57
C CYS A 178 -13.70 7.90 -11.97
N GLY A 179 -12.74 8.67 -12.47
CA GLY A 179 -12.91 9.40 -13.73
C GLY A 179 -12.89 8.51 -14.97
N TYR A 180 -11.80 7.78 -15.23
CA TYR A 180 -11.64 6.97 -16.43
C TYR A 180 -12.27 5.57 -16.28
N THR A 181 -11.84 4.79 -15.29
CA THR A 181 -12.42 3.47 -14.99
C THR A 181 -12.24 3.11 -13.52
N ALA A 182 -13.02 2.16 -13.01
CA ALA A 182 -12.84 1.62 -11.67
C ALA A 182 -11.62 0.69 -11.59
N ILE A 183 -11.50 -0.26 -12.50
CA ILE A 183 -10.36 -1.19 -12.60
C ILE A 183 -9.95 -1.24 -14.08
N GLY A 184 -8.66 -1.05 -14.37
CA GLY A 184 -8.10 -1.03 -15.73
C GLY A 184 -6.72 -1.67 -15.82
N GLY A 185 -6.16 -1.67 -17.03
CA GLY A 185 -4.86 -2.24 -17.39
C GLY A 185 -4.49 -2.00 -18.84
#